data_AF-A0A653SPS7-F1
#
_entry.id   AF-A0A653SPS7-F1
#
_cell.length_a   1.000
_cell.length_b   1.000
_cell.length_c   1.000
_cell.angle_alpha   90.00
_cell.angle_beta   90.00
_cell.angle_gamma   90.00
#
_symmetry.space_group_name_H-M   'P 1'
#
loop_
_entity.id
_entity.type
_entity.pdbx_description
1 polymer ?
#
loop_
_entity_poly.entity_id
_entity_poly.type
_entity_poly.pdbx_seq_one_letter_code
_entity_poly.pdbx_strand_id
1 'polypeptide(L)' 'MLWRTPVVHEPWPLHTATATATAAGSLTAPLHWVGLPSPTEDPIVHAAPAVHTRIGVPRPA' A
#
# COMPACT_ATOMS: atom_id res chain seq x y z
N MET A 1 6.43 2.01 23.28
CA MET A 1 6.17 3.45 23.02
C MET A 1 5.78 3.60 21.56
N LEU A 2 4.65 4.22 21.26
CA LEU A 2 4.18 4.43 19.89
C LEU A 2 4.64 5.80 19.40
N TRP A 3 5.21 5.86 18.20
CA TRP A 3 5.64 7.10 17.55
C TRP A 3 4.70 7.42 16.39
N ARG A 4 4.46 8.70 16.13
CA ARG A 4 3.65 9.20 15.02
C ARG A 4 4.49 10.11 14.14
N THR A 5 4.38 9.95 12.82
CA THR A 5 4.96 10.86 11.83
C THR A 5 3.83 11.62 11.16
N PRO A 6 3.72 12.94 11.34
CA PRO A 6 2.68 13.73 10.68
C PRO A 6 2.83 13.68 9.15
N VAL A 7 1.73 13.46 8.44
CA VAL A 7 1.70 13.50 6.98
C VAL A 7 0.58 14.44 6.56
N VAL A 8 0.90 15.41 5.69
CA VAL A 8 -0.08 16.34 5.11
C VAL A 8 -0.07 16.17 3.60
N HIS A 9 -1.25 15.94 3.04
CA HIS A 9 -1.47 15.80 1.60
C HIS A 9 -2.87 16.35 1.25
N GLU A 10 -3.06 16.71 -0.01
CA GLU A 10 -4.40 16.95 -0.57
C GLU A 10 -5.19 15.63 -0.64
N PRO A 11 -6.53 15.64 -0.76
CA PRO A 11 -7.29 14.40 -1.00
C PRO A 11 -6.77 13.64 -2.23
N TRP A 12 -6.56 12.34 -2.09
CA TRP A 12 -6.02 11.52 -3.17
C TRP A 12 -7.13 11.17 -4.15
N PRO A 13 -6.97 11.42 -5.46
CA PRO A 13 -7.90 10.93 -6.47
C PRO A 13 -7.64 9.43 -6.67
N LEU A 14 -8.13 8.61 -5.74
CA LEU A 14 -7.99 7.17 -5.81
C LEU A 14 -8.89 6.60 -6.91
N HIS A 15 -8.31 5.70 -7.70
CA HIS A 15 -9.01 4.92 -8.71
C HIS A 15 -8.88 3.44 -8.40
N THR A 16 -9.94 2.67 -8.66
CA THR A 16 -9.83 1.21 -8.71
C THR A 16 -8.85 0.83 -9.81
N ALA A 17 -7.95 -0.08 -9.50
CA ALA A 17 -6.95 -0.56 -10.44
C ALA A 17 -6.92 -2.09 -10.47
N THR A 18 -6.26 -2.63 -11.49
CA THR A 18 -5.93 -4.05 -11.58
C THR A 18 -4.45 -4.22 -11.31
N ALA A 19 -4.09 -5.15 -10.43
CA ALA A 19 -2.72 -5.55 -10.24
C ALA A 19 -2.27 -6.35 -11.47
N THR A 20 -1.62 -5.70 -12.43
CA THR A 20 -0.89 -6.44 -13.47
C THR A 20 0.27 -7.16 -12.79
N ALA A 21 0.57 -8.39 -13.23
CA ALA A 21 1.68 -9.16 -12.70
C ALA A 21 2.93 -8.26 -12.65
N THR A 22 3.36 -7.94 -11.43
CA THR A 22 4.44 -6.96 -11.25
C THR A 22 5.72 -7.49 -11.88
N ALA A 23 6.69 -6.62 -12.14
CA ALA A 23 8.05 -7.06 -12.50
C ALA A 23 8.68 -8.03 -11.45
N ALA A 24 8.08 -8.16 -10.26
CA ALA A 24 8.46 -9.08 -9.18
C ALA A 24 7.56 -10.32 -9.05
N GLY A 25 6.62 -10.57 -9.98
CA GLY A 25 5.74 -11.74 -9.96
C GLY A 25 4.44 -11.53 -9.17
N SER A 26 3.68 -12.63 -9.04
CA SER A 26 2.36 -12.68 -8.39
C SER A 26 2.41 -12.16 -6.94
N LEU A 27 1.43 -11.33 -6.55
CA LEU A 27 1.24 -10.85 -5.17
C LEU A 27 1.04 -11.97 -4.14
N THR A 28 0.84 -13.21 -4.60
CA THR A 28 0.68 -14.39 -3.75
C THR A 28 1.98 -14.99 -3.23
N ALA A 29 3.12 -14.74 -3.89
CA ALA A 29 4.39 -15.38 -3.52
C ALA A 29 4.83 -15.10 -2.06
N PRO A 30 4.74 -13.85 -1.55
CA PRO A 30 5.05 -13.56 -0.15
C PRO A 30 4.13 -14.28 0.85
N LEU A 31 2.85 -14.49 0.51
CA LEU A 31 1.90 -15.19 1.38
C LEU A 31 2.32 -16.64 1.59
N HIS A 32 2.75 -17.32 0.52
CA HIS A 32 3.26 -18.69 0.61
C HIS A 32 4.52 -18.80 1.45
N TRP A 33 5.44 -17.82 1.37
CA TRP A 33 6.68 -17.83 2.16
C TRP A 33 6.43 -17.75 3.67
N VAL A 34 5.32 -17.17 4.09
CA VAL A 34 4.92 -17.10 5.50
C VAL A 34 3.88 -18.15 5.89
N GLY A 35 3.63 -19.15 5.04
CA GLY A 35 2.71 -20.26 5.31
C GLY A 35 1.22 -19.89 5.26
N LEU A 36 0.88 -18.76 4.64
CA LEU A 36 -0.51 -18.35 4.45
C LEU A 36 -1.11 -19.00 3.18
N PRO A 37 -2.43 -19.25 3.18
CA PRO A 37 -3.12 -19.83 2.03
C PRO A 37 -3.19 -18.85 0.86
N SER A 38 -3.42 -19.39 -0.34
CA SER A 38 -3.75 -18.57 -1.51
C SER A 38 -5.07 -17.82 -1.28
N PRO A 39 -5.15 -16.53 -1.64
CA PRO A 39 -6.43 -15.84 -1.71
C PRO A 39 -7.37 -16.52 -2.70
N THR A 40 -8.66 -16.55 -2.38
CA THR A 40 -9.71 -17.07 -3.26
C THR A 40 -10.28 -16.02 -4.21
N GLU A 41 -9.96 -14.75 -3.96
CA GLU A 41 -10.44 -13.59 -4.71
C GLU A 41 -9.27 -12.75 -5.22
N ASP A 42 -9.54 -11.95 -6.24
CA ASP A 42 -8.56 -11.01 -6.77
C ASP A 42 -8.22 -9.92 -5.74
N PRO A 43 -6.96 -9.46 -5.72
CA PRO A 43 -6.54 -8.40 -4.81
C PRO A 43 -7.22 -7.08 -5.16
N ILE A 44 -7.72 -6.40 -4.13
CA ILE A 44 -8.21 -5.02 -4.27
C ILE A 44 -7.00 -4.09 -4.27
N VAL A 45 -6.77 -3.39 -5.39
CA VAL A 45 -5.72 -2.37 -5.49
C VAL A 45 -6.29 -1.03 -5.93
N HIS A 46 -5.72 0.04 -5.38
CA HIS A 46 -6.04 1.41 -5.76
C HIS A 46 -4.79 2.07 -6.32
N ALA A 47 -4.97 2.88 -7.35
CA ALA A 47 -3.91 3.71 -7.90
C ALA A 47 -4.32 5.19 -7.80
N ALA A 48 -3.34 6.04 -7.56
CA ALA A 48 -3.47 7.48 -7.73
C ALA A 48 -2.26 7.98 -8.53
N PRO A 49 -2.41 9.05 -9.34
CA PRO A 49 -1.28 9.79 -9.86
C PRO A 49 -0.41 10.33 -8.71
N ALA A 50 0.79 10.83 -9.05
CA ALA A 50 1.72 11.36 -8.05
C ALA A 50 1.04 12.38 -7.14
N VAL A 51 1.11 12.15 -5.82
CA VAL A 51 0.49 13.04 -4.83
C VAL A 51 1.55 13.82 -4.07
N HIS A 52 1.41 15.14 -4.09
CA HIS A 52 2.23 16.03 -3.29
C HIS A 52 1.97 15.81 -1.79
N THR A 53 3.02 15.42 -1.08
CA THR A 53 2.94 15.10 0.35
C THR A 53 4.06 15.77 1.11
N ARG A 54 3.75 16.29 2.30
CA ARG A 54 4.72 16.81 3.27
C ARG A 54 4.79 15.89 4.48
N ILE A 55 5.99 15.46 4.82
CA ILE A 55 6.27 14.56 5.94
C ILE A 55 6.92 15.37 7.06
N GLY A 56 6.30 15.36 8.24
CA GLY A 56 6.79 16.04 9.43
C GLY A 56 7.77 15.19 10.23
N VAL A 57 8.39 15.80 11.25
CA VAL A 57 9.31 15.10 12.16
C VAL A 57 8.54 14.07 13.01
N PRO A 58 9.06 12.85 13.22
CA PRO A 58 8.46 11.89 14.13
C PRO A 58 8.34 12.44 15.55
N ARG A 59 7.20 12.21 16.18
CA ARG A 59 6.92 12.63 17.56
C ARG A 59 6.30 11.50 18.37
N PRO A 60 6.51 11.46 19.69
CA PRO A 60 5.75 10.57 20.57
C PRO A 60 4.23 10.73 20.34
N ALA A 61 3.51 9.61 20.42
CA ALA A 61 2.07 9.55 20.15
C ALA A 61 1.21 10.35 21.12
#